data_AF-A0A3D4TTW9-F1
#
_entry.id   AF-A0A3D4TTW9-F1
#
_cell.length_a   1.000
_cell.length_b   1.000
_cell.length_c   1.000
_cell.angle_alpha   90.00
_cell.angle_beta   90.00
_cell.angle_gamma   90.00
#
_symmetry.space_group_name_H-M   'P 1'
#
loop_
_entity.id
_entity.type
_entity.pdbx_description
1 polymer ?
#
loop_
_entity_poly.entity_id
_entity_poly.type
_entity_poly.pdbx_seq_one_letter_code
_entity_poly.pdbx_strand_id
1 'polypeptide(L)'
;MLDELEQQLRTTFGLTGNSESVRQQLCLRAKPLVNYVADRNLGLFVREAARLDEDDRDWREIIGRAVNQGIPTNQWTDLILVDFQVRVLQIAADFIRLEELVAEKNGQGNAKILRIGILDNGLEQERTIIAVQKDQEVEINFLAEKVTEFLKQNLNGNGNDRQLHLAVLAKLVVELIQQKN
;
A
#
# COMPACT_ATOMS: atom_id res chain seq x y z
N MET A 1 1.69 -21.48 8.77
CA MET A 1 2.60 -21.17 7.63
C MET A 1 1.90 -20.43 6.48
N LEU A 2 0.98 -21.03 5.69
CA LEU A 2 0.32 -20.27 4.61
C LEU A 2 -0.52 -19.09 5.12
N ASP A 3 -1.19 -19.25 6.25
CA ASP A 3 -1.95 -18.15 6.88
C ASP A 3 -1.04 -17.06 7.46
N GLU A 4 0.15 -17.43 7.96
CA GLU A 4 1.18 -16.48 8.41
C GLU A 4 1.75 -15.67 7.23
N LEU A 5 1.98 -16.35 6.10
CA LEU A 5 2.35 -15.73 4.83
C LEU A 5 1.32 -14.70 4.37
N GLU A 6 0.05 -15.10 4.39
CA GLU A 6 -1.05 -14.20 4.05
C GLU A 6 -1.08 -13.00 5.00
N GLN A 7 -0.92 -13.21 6.31
CA GLN A 7 -0.90 -12.12 7.28
C GLN A 7 0.25 -11.13 7.02
N GLN A 8 1.44 -11.63 6.69
CA GLN A 8 2.56 -10.76 6.36
C GLN A 8 2.35 -9.98 5.07
N LEU A 9 1.78 -10.61 4.04
CA LEU A 9 1.41 -9.94 2.80
C LEU A 9 0.36 -8.86 3.06
N ARG A 10 -0.66 -9.15 3.88
CA ARG A 10 -1.68 -8.18 4.30
C ARG A 10 -1.05 -6.96 4.95
N THR A 11 -0.25 -7.15 5.99
CA THR A 11 0.41 -6.05 6.70
C THR A 11 1.34 -5.27 5.78
N THR A 12 2.15 -5.97 4.98
CA THR A 12 3.20 -5.35 4.17
C THR A 12 2.64 -4.54 2.99
N PHE A 13 1.57 -5.03 2.36
CA PHE A 13 0.93 -4.37 1.21
C PHE A 13 -0.31 -3.55 1.59
N GLY A 14 -0.74 -3.55 2.85
CA GLY A 14 -1.96 -2.87 3.30
C GLY A 14 -3.24 -3.49 2.72
N LEU A 15 -3.32 -4.82 2.67
CA LEU A 15 -4.45 -5.56 2.09
C LEU A 15 -5.45 -5.95 3.19
N THR A 16 -6.75 -5.82 2.91
CA THR A 16 -7.83 -6.07 3.90
C THR A 16 -8.90 -7.04 3.37
N GLY A 17 -9.77 -7.53 4.25
CA GLY A 17 -10.89 -8.44 3.89
C GLY A 17 -10.55 -9.92 4.06
N ASN A 18 -11.24 -10.83 3.35
CA ASN A 18 -10.95 -12.27 3.37
C ASN A 18 -9.81 -12.65 2.39
N SER A 19 -9.33 -13.89 2.43
CA SER A 19 -8.19 -14.35 1.60
C SER A 19 -8.40 -14.10 0.10
N GLU A 20 -9.63 -14.29 -0.38
CA GLU A 20 -9.99 -14.05 -1.77
C GLU A 20 -9.96 -12.55 -2.13
N SER A 21 -10.45 -11.68 -1.25
CA SER A 21 -10.36 -10.22 -1.41
C SER A 21 -8.90 -9.76 -1.47
N VAL A 22 -8.04 -10.33 -0.62
CA VAL A 22 -6.59 -10.03 -0.61
C VAL A 22 -5.94 -10.47 -1.92
N ARG A 23 -6.25 -11.67 -2.41
CA ARG A 23 -5.81 -12.18 -3.72
C ARG A 23 -6.19 -11.21 -4.84
N GLN A 24 -7.45 -10.80 -4.89
CA GLN A 24 -7.98 -9.90 -5.92
C GLN A 24 -7.32 -8.51 -5.86
N GLN A 25 -7.16 -7.93 -4.68
CA GLN A 25 -6.49 -6.64 -4.51
C GLN A 25 -5.05 -6.69 -5.02
N LEU A 26 -4.30 -7.74 -4.67
CA LEU A 26 -2.91 -7.90 -5.12
C LEU A 26 -2.84 -8.07 -6.64
N CYS A 27 -3.73 -8.86 -7.22
CA CYS A 27 -3.83 -9.06 -8.67
C CYS A 27 -4.14 -7.75 -9.42
N LEU A 28 -5.17 -7.02 -8.98
CA LEU A 28 -5.57 -5.74 -9.59
C LEU A 28 -4.43 -4.71 -9.56
N ARG A 29 -3.68 -4.67 -8.45
CA ARG A 29 -2.54 -3.77 -8.29
C ARG A 29 -1.34 -4.16 -9.16
N ALA A 30 -1.08 -5.46 -9.33
CA ALA A 30 0.08 -5.94 -10.08
C ALA A 30 -0.09 -5.86 -11.61
N LYS A 31 -1.30 -6.10 -12.12
CA LYS A 31 -1.62 -6.08 -13.57
C LYS A 31 -1.06 -4.86 -14.33
N PRO A 32 -1.27 -3.60 -13.89
CA PRO A 32 -0.76 -2.43 -14.61
C PRO A 32 0.77 -2.33 -14.60
N LEU A 33 1.46 -3.03 -13.70
CA LEU A 33 2.90 -2.88 -13.49
C LEU A 33 3.74 -3.83 -14.36
N VAL A 34 3.14 -4.89 -14.92
CA VAL A 34 3.84 -5.98 -15.63
C VAL A 34 4.86 -5.48 -16.67
N ASN A 35 4.51 -4.42 -17.40
CA ASN A 35 5.33 -3.86 -18.49
C ASN A 35 6.36 -2.82 -18.02
N TYR A 36 6.42 -2.53 -16.73
CA TYR A 36 7.22 -1.45 -16.15
C TYR A 36 8.34 -1.96 -15.24
N VAL A 37 8.41 -3.26 -14.99
CA VAL A 37 9.43 -3.84 -14.10
C VAL A 37 10.73 -4.11 -14.84
N ALA A 38 11.85 -3.58 -14.32
CA ALA A 38 13.20 -3.90 -14.78
C ALA A 38 13.94 -4.88 -13.86
N ASP A 39 13.65 -4.86 -12.55
CA ASP A 39 14.29 -5.77 -11.59
C ASP A 39 13.78 -7.21 -11.73
N ARG A 40 14.68 -8.18 -11.57
CA ARG A 40 14.34 -9.59 -11.75
C ARG A 40 13.39 -10.12 -10.66
N ASN A 41 13.65 -9.76 -9.40
CA ASN A 41 12.90 -10.30 -8.26
C ASN A 41 11.52 -9.65 -8.18
N LEU A 42 11.45 -8.31 -8.28
CA LEU A 42 10.20 -7.59 -8.40
C LEU A 42 9.42 -8.06 -9.64
N GLY A 43 10.13 -8.30 -10.75
CA GLY A 43 9.48 -8.71 -12.00
C GLY A 43 8.84 -10.09 -11.89
N LEU A 44 9.48 -11.02 -11.19
CA LEU A 44 8.89 -12.31 -10.89
C LEU A 44 7.64 -12.14 -10.02
N PHE A 45 7.75 -11.40 -8.91
CA PHE A 45 6.61 -11.14 -8.03
C PHE A 45 5.43 -10.51 -8.77
N VAL A 46 5.65 -9.43 -9.52
CA VAL A 46 4.60 -8.71 -10.26
C VAL A 46 3.92 -9.61 -11.29
N ARG A 47 4.69 -10.42 -12.04
CA ARG A 47 4.11 -11.32 -13.04
C ARG A 47 3.24 -12.42 -12.43
N GLU A 48 3.70 -13.02 -11.34
CA GLU A 48 2.93 -14.04 -10.63
C GLU A 48 1.69 -13.43 -9.97
N ALA A 49 1.84 -12.28 -9.30
CA ALA A 49 0.74 -11.55 -8.69
C ALA A 49 -0.35 -11.15 -9.71
N ALA A 50 0.05 -10.69 -10.90
CA ALA A 50 -0.88 -10.25 -11.94
C ALA A 50 -1.72 -11.37 -12.56
N ARG A 51 -1.35 -12.64 -12.35
CA ARG A 51 -2.02 -13.84 -12.91
C ARG A 51 -2.69 -14.70 -11.86
N LEU A 52 -2.78 -14.23 -10.62
CA LEU A 52 -3.38 -15.01 -9.53
C LEU A 52 -4.85 -15.39 -9.77
N ASP A 53 -5.56 -14.68 -10.65
CA ASP A 53 -6.93 -14.96 -11.06
C ASP A 53 -7.06 -16.02 -12.16
N GLU A 54 -5.96 -16.35 -12.84
CA GLU A 54 -5.88 -17.36 -13.90
C GLU A 54 -5.45 -18.74 -13.36
N ASP A 55 -5.08 -18.81 -12.08
CA ASP A 55 -4.48 -19.98 -11.46
C ASP A 55 -5.35 -20.54 -10.33
N ASP A 56 -5.64 -21.84 -10.40
CA ASP A 56 -6.41 -22.57 -9.38
C ASP A 56 -5.56 -23.01 -8.18
N ARG A 57 -4.23 -22.87 -8.24
CA ARG A 57 -3.33 -23.20 -7.13
C ARG A 57 -3.48 -22.16 -6.01
N ASP A 58 -3.08 -22.56 -4.79
CA ASP A 58 -3.09 -21.65 -3.65
C ASP A 58 -2.19 -20.44 -3.92
N TRP A 59 -2.81 -19.26 -4.00
CA TRP A 59 -2.11 -18.01 -4.33
C TRP A 59 -0.99 -17.67 -3.34
N ARG A 60 -1.09 -18.13 -2.09
CA ARG A 60 -0.08 -17.92 -1.05
C ARG A 60 1.18 -18.71 -1.35
N GLU A 61 1.04 -19.91 -1.90
CA GLU A 61 2.17 -20.73 -2.37
C GLU A 61 2.84 -20.08 -3.57
N ILE A 62 2.06 -19.57 -4.54
CA ILE A 62 2.58 -18.88 -5.73
C ILE A 62 3.41 -17.67 -5.32
N ILE A 63 2.84 -16.79 -4.48
CA ILE A 63 3.53 -15.58 -4.02
C ILE A 63 4.71 -15.93 -3.13
N GLY A 64 4.56 -16.88 -2.21
CA GLY A 64 5.65 -17.35 -1.36
C GLY A 64 6.86 -17.79 -2.19
N ARG A 65 6.64 -18.62 -3.22
CA ARG A 65 7.69 -19.02 -4.17
C ARG A 65 8.29 -17.85 -4.93
N ALA A 66 7.46 -16.93 -5.41
CA ALA A 66 7.94 -15.77 -6.16
C ALA A 66 8.92 -14.91 -5.34
N VAL A 67 8.63 -14.73 -4.04
CA VAL A 67 9.50 -13.99 -3.11
C VAL A 67 10.75 -14.78 -2.73
N ASN A 68 10.60 -16.08 -2.44
CA ASN A 68 11.69 -16.97 -2.01
C ASN A 68 12.32 -17.77 -3.15
N GLN A 69 12.45 -17.16 -4.33
CA GLN A 69 13.26 -17.68 -5.45
C GLN A 69 12.88 -19.10 -5.90
N GLY A 70 11.59 -19.46 -5.79
CA GLY A 70 11.04 -20.72 -6.26
C GLY A 70 10.96 -21.83 -5.20
N ILE A 71 11.44 -21.60 -3.98
CA ILE A 71 11.42 -22.61 -2.91
C ILE A 71 9.96 -22.83 -2.45
N PRO A 72 9.41 -24.06 -2.56
CA PRO A 72 8.07 -24.42 -2.08
C PRO A 72 7.86 -24.13 -0.59
N THR A 73 6.68 -23.68 -0.17
CA THR A 73 6.45 -23.37 1.26
C THR A 73 6.58 -24.59 2.16
N ASN A 74 6.23 -25.78 1.67
CA ASN A 74 6.41 -27.03 2.42
C ASN A 74 7.88 -27.42 2.68
N GLN A 75 8.85 -26.72 2.08
CA GLN A 75 10.29 -26.88 2.32
C GLN A 75 10.87 -25.75 3.19
N TRP A 76 10.04 -24.82 3.67
CA TRP A 76 10.53 -23.69 4.44
C TRP A 76 10.91 -24.12 5.85
N THR A 77 12.13 -23.75 6.22
CA THR A 77 12.61 -23.74 7.59
C THR A 77 12.34 -22.39 8.21
N ASP A 78 12.48 -22.27 9.54
CA ASP A 78 12.36 -20.98 10.24
C ASP A 78 13.31 -19.92 9.66
N LEU A 79 14.50 -20.34 9.21
CA LEU A 79 15.46 -19.46 8.55
C LEU A 79 14.90 -18.91 7.22
N ILE A 80 14.29 -19.76 6.40
CA ILE A 80 13.67 -19.36 5.12
C ILE A 80 12.47 -18.44 5.35
N LEU A 81 11.73 -18.65 6.45
CA LEU A 81 10.62 -17.78 6.84
C LEU A 81 11.10 -16.39 7.28
N VAL A 82 12.22 -16.29 7.99
CA VAL A 82 12.84 -14.99 8.32
C VAL A 82 13.36 -14.30 7.07
N ASP A 83 14.01 -15.04 6.16
CA ASP A 83 14.45 -14.48 4.88
C ASP A 83 13.27 -13.97 4.04
N PHE A 84 12.14 -14.70 4.04
CA PHE A 84 10.90 -14.26 3.40
C PHE A 84 10.45 -12.91 3.94
N GLN A 85 10.40 -12.75 5.27
CA GLN A 85 9.97 -11.52 5.94
C GLN A 85 10.78 -10.31 5.50
N VAL A 86 12.10 -10.46 5.39
CA VAL A 86 12.98 -9.39 4.93
C VAL A 86 12.75 -9.09 3.44
N ARG A 87 12.64 -10.13 2.61
CA ARG A 87 12.45 -9.99 1.16
C ARG A 87 11.11 -9.38 0.80
N VAL A 88 10.04 -9.76 1.48
CA VAL A 88 8.69 -9.26 1.19
C VAL A 88 8.59 -7.77 1.49
N LEU A 89 9.24 -7.28 2.55
CA LEU A 89 9.33 -5.85 2.85
C LEU A 89 10.04 -5.07 1.74
N GLN A 90 11.16 -5.58 1.25
CA GLN A 90 11.89 -4.96 0.14
C GLN A 90 11.06 -4.95 -1.14
N ILE A 91 10.50 -6.11 -1.53
CA ILE A 91 9.65 -6.23 -2.72
C ILE A 91 8.46 -5.29 -2.64
N ALA A 92 7.81 -5.16 -1.49
CA ALA A 92 6.68 -4.27 -1.33
C ALA A 92 7.06 -2.79 -1.43
N ALA A 93 8.22 -2.39 -0.87
CA ALA A 93 8.72 -1.03 -1.03
C ALA A 93 8.96 -0.70 -2.50
N ASP A 94 9.60 -1.60 -3.24
CA ASP A 94 9.88 -1.44 -4.67
C ASP A 94 8.60 -1.50 -5.52
N PHE A 95 7.65 -2.37 -5.15
CA PHE A 95 6.34 -2.48 -5.78
C PHE A 95 5.53 -1.19 -5.64
N ILE A 96 5.42 -0.64 -4.42
CA ILE A 96 4.71 0.60 -4.16
C ILE A 96 5.35 1.76 -4.93
N ARG A 97 6.69 1.83 -4.96
CA ARG A 97 7.41 2.83 -5.74
C ARG A 97 7.12 2.68 -7.24
N LEU A 98 7.01 1.45 -7.74
CA LEU A 98 6.65 1.20 -9.12
C LEU A 98 5.20 1.59 -9.42
N GLU A 99 4.26 1.30 -8.51
CA GLU A 99 2.87 1.78 -8.60
C GLU A 99 2.84 3.30 -8.74
N GLU A 100 3.62 4.03 -7.93
CA GLU A 100 3.74 5.48 -8.01
C GLU A 100 4.23 5.93 -9.39
N LEU A 101 5.35 5.38 -9.89
CA LEU A 101 5.92 5.74 -11.19
C LEU A 101 4.97 5.44 -12.36
N VAL A 102 4.29 4.29 -12.33
CA VAL A 102 3.34 3.89 -13.36
C VAL A 102 2.11 4.79 -13.32
N ALA A 103 1.63 5.10 -12.13
CA ALA A 103 0.47 5.95 -11.95
C ALA A 103 0.78 7.42 -12.28
N GLU A 104 2.00 7.92 -12.07
CA GLU A 104 2.47 9.21 -12.60
C GLU A 104 2.52 9.21 -14.14
N LYS A 105 3.05 8.14 -14.74
CA LYS A 105 3.15 8.01 -16.20
C LYS A 105 1.77 7.93 -16.86
N ASN A 106 0.86 7.16 -16.27
CA ASN A 106 -0.52 7.02 -16.76
C ASN A 106 -1.39 8.25 -16.39
N GLY A 107 -1.10 8.87 -15.24
CA GLY A 107 -1.71 10.09 -14.72
C GLY A 107 -1.26 11.37 -15.42
N GLN A 108 -0.38 11.28 -16.42
CA GLN A 108 -0.27 12.29 -17.46
C GLN A 108 -1.61 12.57 -18.17
N GLY A 109 -2.65 11.76 -17.91
CA GLY A 109 -4.06 12.18 -17.95
C GLY A 109 -4.60 12.62 -16.58
N ASN A 110 -4.50 13.91 -16.25
CA ASN A 110 -5.36 14.67 -15.32
C ASN A 110 -5.54 14.18 -13.85
N ALA A 111 -4.86 13.17 -13.33
CA ALA A 111 -5.05 12.72 -11.94
C ALA A 111 -3.82 12.98 -11.04
N LYS A 112 -4.04 13.58 -9.87
CA LYS A 112 -3.02 13.81 -8.83
C LYS A 112 -3.01 12.64 -7.85
N ILE A 113 -1.83 12.15 -7.47
CA ILE A 113 -1.70 11.01 -6.56
C ILE A 113 -1.23 11.51 -5.19
N LEU A 114 -1.97 11.15 -4.15
CA LEU A 114 -1.63 11.46 -2.76
C LEU A 114 -1.30 10.17 -2.01
N ARG A 115 -0.16 10.17 -1.32
CA ARG A 115 0.25 9.09 -0.43
C ARG A 115 0.20 9.56 1.01
N ILE A 116 -0.45 8.79 1.87
CA ILE A 116 -0.46 9.02 3.31
C ILE A 116 0.08 7.77 3.99
N GLY A 117 1.12 7.95 4.80
CA GLY A 117 1.70 6.92 5.65
C GLY A 117 1.62 7.36 7.10
N ILE A 118 1.01 6.54 7.95
CA ILE A 118 0.89 6.80 9.39
C ILE A 118 1.60 5.67 10.12
N LEU A 119 2.47 6.04 11.05
CA LEU A 119 3.14 5.13 11.96
C LEU A 119 2.50 5.29 13.33
N ASP A 120 1.90 4.24 13.86
CA ASP A 120 1.46 4.21 15.25
C ASP A 120 2.61 3.74 16.17
N ASN A 121 2.45 3.92 17.48
CA ASN A 121 3.39 3.53 18.54
C ASN A 121 3.77 2.03 18.50
N GLY A 122 3.01 1.20 17.77
CA GLY A 122 3.33 -0.21 17.50
C GLY A 122 4.26 -0.45 16.30
N LEU A 123 4.78 0.60 15.65
CA LEU A 123 5.54 0.53 14.38
C LEU A 123 4.77 -0.03 13.18
N GLU A 124 3.46 -0.30 13.33
CA GLU A 124 2.60 -0.64 12.21
C GLU A 124 2.41 0.60 11.34
N GLN A 125 2.73 0.45 10.05
CA GLN A 125 2.63 1.51 9.08
C GLN A 125 1.39 1.31 8.21
N GLU A 126 0.32 2.04 8.51
CA GLU A 126 -0.81 2.13 7.60
C GLU A 126 -0.44 3.05 6.43
N ARG A 127 -0.55 2.53 5.21
CA ARG A 127 -0.31 3.30 3.98
C ARG A 127 -1.59 3.30 3.15
N THR A 128 -2.01 4.48 2.71
CA THR A 128 -3.10 4.61 1.74
C THR A 128 -2.66 5.45 0.56
N ILE A 129 -3.11 5.05 -0.63
CA ILE A 129 -2.88 5.75 -1.90
C ILE A 129 -4.24 6.25 -2.38
N ILE A 130 -4.33 7.56 -2.61
CA ILE A 130 -5.56 8.22 -3.06
C ILE A 130 -5.27 8.83 -4.43
N ALA A 131 -5.95 8.33 -5.45
CA ALA A 131 -5.99 8.97 -6.76
C ALA A 131 -7.07 10.07 -6.74
N VAL A 132 -6.65 11.30 -6.95
CA VAL A 132 -7.49 12.49 -7.04
C VAL A 132 -7.68 12.83 -8.50
N GLN A 133 -8.93 12.77 -8.99
CA GLN A 133 -9.26 13.19 -10.34
C GLN A 133 -9.34 14.72 -10.43
N LYS A 134 -9.09 15.30 -11.61
CA LYS A 134 -9.10 16.77 -11.82
C LYS A 134 -10.42 17.44 -11.49
N ASP A 135 -11.52 16.75 -11.75
CA ASP A 135 -12.88 17.22 -11.42
C ASP A 135 -13.11 17.26 -9.89
N GLN A 136 -12.41 16.42 -9.13
CA GLN A 136 -12.42 16.43 -7.67
C GLN A 136 -11.50 17.49 -7.06
N GLU A 137 -10.50 18.00 -7.80
CA GLU A 137 -9.55 18.99 -7.26
C GLU A 137 -10.23 20.27 -6.78
N VAL A 138 -11.29 20.72 -7.45
CA VAL A 138 -12.03 21.92 -7.05
C VAL A 138 -12.70 21.72 -5.69
N GLU A 139 -13.37 20.58 -5.49
CA GLU A 139 -14.02 20.25 -4.22
C GLU A 139 -13.00 20.01 -3.10
N ILE A 140 -11.90 19.30 -3.40
CA ILE A 140 -10.84 19.04 -2.43
C ILE A 140 -10.17 20.33 -1.98
N ASN A 141 -9.86 21.26 -2.91
CA ASN A 141 -9.26 22.54 -2.56
C ASN A 141 -10.22 23.39 -1.71
N PHE A 142 -11.50 23.42 -2.07
CA PHE A 142 -12.52 24.12 -1.28
C PHE A 142 -12.62 23.57 0.16
N LEU A 143 -12.67 22.24 0.31
CA LEU A 143 -12.71 21.61 1.64
C LEU A 143 -11.40 21.84 2.41
N ALA A 144 -10.25 21.75 1.75
CA ALA A 144 -8.94 22.01 2.36
C ALA A 144 -8.83 23.46 2.86
N GLU A 145 -9.36 24.43 2.12
CA GLU A 145 -9.45 25.82 2.56
C GLU A 145 -10.32 25.95 3.81
N LYS A 146 -11.50 25.32 3.85
CA LYS A 146 -12.39 25.35 5.02
C LYS A 146 -11.76 24.74 6.26
N VAL A 147 -11.08 23.60 6.12
CA VAL A 147 -10.34 22.98 7.22
C VAL A 147 -9.19 23.90 7.67
N THR A 148 -8.48 24.52 6.73
CA THR A 148 -7.39 25.44 7.03
C THR A 148 -7.88 26.70 7.77
N GLU A 149 -8.99 27.29 7.34
CA GLU A 149 -9.65 28.42 8.00
C GLU A 149 -10.06 28.04 9.43
N PHE A 150 -10.70 26.88 9.59
CA PHE A 150 -11.11 26.37 10.91
C PHE A 150 -9.91 26.18 11.84
N LEU A 151 -8.82 25.56 11.37
CA LEU A 151 -7.62 25.36 12.17
C LEU A 151 -7.00 26.71 12.57
N LYS A 152 -6.84 27.66 11.63
CA LYS A 152 -6.27 28.99 11.90
C LYS A 152 -7.10 29.81 12.90
N GLN A 153 -8.42 29.70 12.85
CA GLN A 153 -9.30 30.47 13.74
C GLN A 153 -9.31 29.93 15.18
N ASN A 154 -9.16 28.61 15.33
CA ASN A 154 -9.31 27.94 16.62
C ASN A 154 -7.96 27.63 17.30
N LEU A 155 -6.85 27.72 16.57
CA LEU A 155 -5.51 27.42 17.08
C LEU A 155 -4.62 28.65 16.88
N ASN A 156 -4.62 29.53 17.89
CA ASN A 156 -3.82 30.76 17.92
C ASN A 156 -2.57 30.60 18.79
N GLY A 157 -1.40 30.65 18.18
CA GLY A 157 -0.44 31.73 18.43
C GLY A 157 0.79 31.42 19.27
N ASN A 158 1.22 30.17 19.41
CA ASN A 158 2.56 29.87 19.93
C ASN A 158 3.25 28.87 19.01
N GLY A 159 4.59 28.90 18.90
CA GLY A 159 5.41 28.20 17.90
C GLY A 159 5.19 26.68 17.67
N ASN A 160 4.25 26.06 18.40
CA ASN A 160 3.70 24.71 18.21
C ASN A 160 2.47 24.61 17.29
N ASP A 161 1.91 25.70 16.75
CA ASP A 161 0.68 25.68 15.94
C ASP A 161 0.76 24.71 14.76
N ARG A 162 1.89 24.70 14.04
CA ARG A 162 2.07 23.79 12.89
C ARG A 162 2.05 22.33 13.31
N GLN A 163 2.69 21.98 14.43
CA GLN A 163 2.71 20.61 14.92
C GLN A 163 1.32 20.16 15.35
N LEU A 164 0.57 21.04 16.01
CA LEU A 164 -0.80 20.76 16.43
C LEU A 164 -1.74 20.62 15.23
N HIS A 165 -1.61 21.47 14.20
CA HIS A 165 -2.38 21.35 12.95
C HIS A 165 -2.12 20.00 12.27
N LEU A 166 -0.84 19.62 12.15
CA LEU A 166 -0.45 18.35 11.56
C LEU A 166 -0.96 17.16 12.40
N ALA A 167 -0.93 17.26 13.73
CA ALA A 167 -1.47 16.23 14.61
C ALA A 167 -2.99 16.07 14.47
N VAL A 168 -3.74 17.17 14.38
CA VAL A 168 -5.19 17.12 14.14
C VAL A 168 -5.50 16.50 12.77
N LEU A 169 -4.80 16.93 11.72
CA LEU A 169 -4.97 16.35 10.38
C LEU A 169 -4.61 14.86 10.35
N ALA A 170 -3.50 14.47 10.97
CA ALA A 170 -3.10 13.07 11.07
C ALA A 170 -4.17 12.24 11.80
N LYS A 171 -4.70 12.75 12.92
CA LYS A 171 -5.77 12.08 13.66
C LYS A 171 -7.04 11.90 12.83
N LEU A 172 -7.47 12.93 12.10
CA LEU A 172 -8.61 12.82 11.18
C LEU A 172 -8.38 11.77 10.10
N VAL A 173 -7.16 11.69 9.54
CA VAL A 173 -6.85 10.66 8.56
C VAL A 173 -6.90 9.27 9.18
N VAL A 174 -6.35 9.05 10.39
CA VAL A 174 -6.46 7.75 11.09
C VAL A 174 -7.92 7.35 11.25
N GLU A 175 -8.77 8.26 11.73
CA GLU A 175 -10.20 7.99 11.93
C GLU A 175 -10.89 7.61 10.62
N LEU A 176 -10.59 8.31 9.51
CA LEU A 176 -11.15 8.01 8.19
C LEU A 176 -10.66 6.68 7.61
N ILE A 177 -9.40 6.30 7.88
CA ILE A 177 -8.86 5.00 7.46
C ILE A 177 -9.53 3.87 8.28
N GLN A 178 -9.69 4.06 9.59
CA GLN A 178 -10.26 3.05 10.49
C GLN A 178 -11.77 2.87 10.31
N GLN A 179 -12.52 3.92 9.94
CA GLN A 179 -13.96 3.85 9.63
C GLN A 179 -14.29 3.03 8.38
N LYS A 180 -13.29 2.64 7.59
CA LYS A 180 -13.46 1.84 6.36
C LYS A 180 -13.53 0.33 6.61
N ASN A 181 -13.51 -0.11 7.88
CA ASN A 181 -13.71 -1.49 8.34
C ASN A 181 -15.01 -1.62 9.13
#